data_AF-A0A958LUH9-F1
#
_entry.id   AF-A0A958LUH9-F1
#
_cell.length_a   1.000
_cell.length_b   1.000
_cell.length_c   1.000
_cell.angle_alpha   90.00
_cell.angle_beta   90.00
_cell.angle_gamma   90.00
#
_symmetry.space_group_name_H-M   'P 1'
#
loop_
_entity.id
_entity.type
_entity.pdbx_description
1 polymer ?
#
loop_
_entity_poly.entity_id
_entity_poly.type
_entity_poly.pdbx_seq_one_letter_code
_entity_poly.pdbx_strand_id
1 'polypeptide(L)'
;MFLAISLAPALARGNDPVCTQWLRQNKVDPGSKDCELSCATLATDMGTFTCPGQCAELCKPTPSSGIPSKLIYYPGLTPSEKRLIEQFPKDAITVFVQKTRAESASDRNFPTQELNDEGDAFRHFVWAGLLAKELGKTQALKFLNAHEKITDFSPQMRSLWTFLTICLGFMLLKN
;
A
#
# COMPACT_ATOMS: atom_id res chain seq x y z
N MET A 1 37.03 -34.48 32.52
CA MET A 1 36.05 -34.59 31.40
C MET A 1 34.67 -34.66 32.05
N PHE A 2 33.74 -33.71 31.94
CA PHE A 2 33.55 -32.59 31.01
C PHE A 2 32.88 -31.42 31.76
N LEU A 3 33.26 -30.18 31.39
CA LEU A 3 32.50 -28.97 31.70
C LEU A 3 31.15 -29.01 30.96
N ALA A 4 30.04 -28.85 31.68
CA ALA A 4 28.77 -28.49 31.08
C ALA A 4 28.70 -26.96 30.98
N ILE A 5 29.11 -26.43 29.82
CA ILE A 5 28.89 -25.03 29.46
C ILE A 5 27.42 -24.91 29.08
N SER A 6 26.62 -24.28 29.95
CA SER A 6 25.26 -23.85 29.60
C SER A 6 25.35 -22.70 28.60
N LEU A 7 25.37 -23.01 27.31
CA LEU A 7 25.05 -22.04 26.27
C LEU A 7 23.57 -21.69 26.38
N ALA A 8 23.25 -20.54 26.99
CA ALA A 8 21.98 -19.89 26.76
C ALA A 8 21.92 -19.42 25.29
N PRO A 9 20.80 -19.61 24.58
CA PRO A 9 20.69 -19.15 23.20
C PRO A 9 20.55 -17.62 23.20
N ALA A 10 21.52 -16.93 22.61
CA ALA A 10 21.37 -15.53 22.21
C ALA A 10 20.34 -15.48 21.07
N LEU A 11 19.06 -15.42 21.43
CA LEU A 11 17.99 -15.09 20.50
C LEU A 11 18.11 -13.60 20.15
N ALA A 12 18.89 -13.30 19.13
CA ALA A 12 18.72 -12.08 18.35
C ALA A 12 17.36 -12.15 17.63
N ARG A 13 16.29 -11.79 18.33
CA ARG A 13 14.99 -11.51 17.71
C ARG A 13 14.99 -10.05 17.29
N GLY A 14 15.18 -9.83 15.99
CA GLY A 14 14.90 -8.52 15.39
C GLY A 14 13.45 -8.10 15.66
N ASN A 15 13.28 -6.81 15.96
CA ASN A 15 12.01 -6.12 16.19
C ASN A 15 11.18 -6.64 17.38
N ASP A 16 11.73 -6.57 18.60
CA ASP A 16 10.90 -6.68 19.79
C ASP A 16 9.90 -5.50 19.86
N PRO A 17 8.58 -5.75 19.94
CA PRO A 17 7.57 -4.70 20.03
C PRO A 17 7.75 -3.82 21.28
N VAL A 18 8.28 -4.37 22.38
CA VAL A 18 8.57 -3.62 23.62
C VAL A 18 9.67 -2.59 23.36
N CYS A 19 10.76 -3.00 22.71
CA CYS A 19 11.86 -2.10 22.38
C CYS A 19 11.49 -1.05 21.32
N THR A 20 10.61 -1.42 20.37
CA THR A 20 10.07 -0.48 19.38
C THR A 20 9.21 0.60 20.04
N GLN A 21 8.39 0.22 21.02
CA GLN A 21 7.57 1.17 21.78
C GLN A 21 8.43 2.09 22.66
N TRP A 22 9.44 1.54 23.33
CA TRP A 22 10.39 2.29 24.15
C TRP A 22 11.14 3.37 23.36
N LEU A 23 11.62 3.04 22.16
CA LEU A 23 12.30 4.00 21.28
C LEU A 23 11.38 5.18 20.89
N ARG A 24 10.12 4.87 20.57
CA ARG A 24 9.09 5.88 20.22
C ARG A 24 8.73 6.77 21.40
N GLN A 25 8.61 6.20 22.60
CA GLN A 25 8.33 6.98 23.82
C GLN A 25 9.44 7.98 24.13
N ASN A 26 10.68 7.62 23.82
CA ASN A 26 11.86 8.47 23.98
C ASN A 26 12.13 9.39 22.77
N LYS A 27 11.24 9.41 21.77
CA LYS A 27 11.29 10.31 20.60
C LYS A 27 12.58 10.19 19.78
N VAL A 28 13.12 8.98 19.68
CA VAL A 28 14.27 8.71 18.79
C VAL A 28 13.74 8.22 17.44
N ASP A 29 14.06 8.95 16.37
CA ASP A 29 13.61 8.65 15.02
C ASP A 29 14.52 7.60 14.34
N PRO A 30 13.96 6.45 13.91
CA PRO A 30 14.69 5.45 13.15
C PRO A 30 15.22 6.04 11.83
N GLY A 31 16.51 5.84 11.55
CA GLY A 31 17.19 6.40 10.37
C GLY A 31 17.75 7.82 10.53
N SER A 32 17.62 8.46 11.71
CA SER A 32 18.39 9.67 12.01
C SER A 32 19.89 9.35 12.16
N LYS A 33 20.77 10.31 11.81
CA LYS A 33 22.24 10.12 11.86
C LYS A 33 22.75 9.75 13.25
N ASP A 34 22.06 10.24 14.28
CA ASP A 34 22.40 10.03 15.69
C ASP A 34 21.48 8.99 16.35
N CYS A 35 20.68 8.24 15.59
CA CYS A 35 19.70 7.30 16.14
C CYS A 35 20.36 6.26 17.05
N GLU A 36 21.44 5.63 16.59
CA GLU A 36 22.08 4.54 17.33
C GLU A 36 22.70 5.04 18.63
N LEU A 37 23.38 6.20 18.57
CA LEU A 37 23.96 6.84 19.75
C LEU A 37 22.88 7.30 20.73
N SER A 38 21.79 7.89 20.23
CA SER A 38 20.66 8.32 21.05
C SER A 38 19.98 7.12 21.68
N CYS A 39 19.74 6.05 20.92
CA CYS A 39 19.14 4.80 21.39
C CYS A 39 19.97 4.12 22.48
N ALA A 40 21.29 4.06 22.32
CA ALA A 40 22.18 3.42 23.28
C ALA A 40 22.31 4.18 24.61
N THR A 41 21.94 5.46 24.63
CA THR A 41 22.03 6.34 25.82
C THR A 41 20.69 6.56 26.52
N LEU A 42 19.61 5.98 26.00
CA LEU A 42 18.29 6.08 26.61
C LEU A 42 18.22 5.34 27.96
N ALA A 43 17.46 5.93 28.88
CA ALA A 43 17.13 5.28 30.14
C ALA A 43 16.31 4.01 29.87
N THR A 44 16.70 2.92 30.53
CA THR A 44 15.99 1.64 30.49
C THR A 44 15.37 1.34 31.84
N ASP A 45 14.33 0.51 31.82
CA ASP A 45 13.69 -0.07 32.98
C ASP A 45 13.87 -1.61 32.99
N MET A 46 13.27 -2.26 33.99
CA MET A 46 13.34 -3.72 34.13
C MET A 46 12.72 -4.49 32.94
N GLY A 47 11.94 -3.84 32.08
CA GLY A 47 11.35 -4.43 30.86
C GLY A 47 12.10 -4.09 29.57
N THR A 48 12.95 -3.06 29.58
CA THR A 48 13.63 -2.51 28.39
C THR A 48 15.15 -2.56 28.49
N PHE A 49 15.72 -3.14 29.54
CA PHE A 49 17.16 -3.25 29.77
C PHE A 49 17.92 -3.96 28.63
N THR A 50 17.26 -4.79 27.83
CA THR A 50 17.85 -5.49 26.66
C THR A 50 17.81 -4.65 25.38
N CYS A 51 17.00 -3.60 25.33
CA CYS A 51 16.75 -2.81 24.13
C CYS A 51 17.96 -2.02 23.60
N PRO A 52 18.88 -1.47 24.44
CA PRO A 52 20.11 -0.86 23.95
C PRO A 52 20.97 -1.80 23.10
N GLY A 53 20.91 -3.11 23.35
CA GLY A 53 21.62 -4.12 22.55
C GLY A 53 21.03 -4.37 21.15
N GLN A 54 19.87 -3.77 20.84
CA GLN A 54 19.15 -3.92 19.57
C GLN A 54 19.11 -2.61 18.76
N CYS A 55 19.81 -1.56 19.18
CA CYS A 55 19.77 -0.24 18.54
C CYS A 55 20.15 -0.28 17.05
N ALA A 56 21.09 -1.13 16.65
CA ALA A 56 21.46 -1.31 15.25
C ALA A 56 20.29 -1.78 14.37
N GLU A 57 19.36 -2.58 14.90
CA GLU A 57 18.17 -3.05 14.19
C GLU A 57 17.01 -2.05 14.32
N LEU A 58 16.81 -1.49 15.51
CA LEU A 58 15.75 -0.51 15.79
C LEU A 58 15.94 0.80 15.03
N CYS A 59 17.19 1.18 14.75
CA CYS A 59 17.54 2.39 14.00
C CYS A 59 17.63 2.18 12.49
N LYS A 60 17.41 0.96 11.98
CA LYS A 60 17.28 0.78 10.53
C LYS A 60 16.11 1.61 10.04
N PRO A 61 16.28 2.37 8.94
CA PRO A 61 15.17 3.08 8.34
C PRO A 61 14.11 2.06 7.96
N THR A 62 12.98 2.08 8.68
CA THR A 62 11.79 1.37 8.21
C THR A 62 11.34 2.08 6.93
N PRO A 63 10.95 1.37 5.87
CA PRO A 63 10.29 2.00 4.74
C PRO A 63 8.98 2.58 5.28
N SER A 64 9.01 3.85 5.64
CA SER A 64 7.86 4.66 6.01
C SER A 64 7.07 4.93 4.74
N SER A 65 6.42 3.89 4.22
CA SER A 65 5.32 4.11 3.32
C SER A 65 4.23 4.76 4.18
N GLY A 66 4.13 6.08 4.09
CA GLY A 66 3.01 6.90 4.57
C GLY A 66 1.71 6.57 3.83
N ILE A 67 1.47 5.28 3.59
CA ILE A 67 0.29 4.72 3.01
C ILE A 67 -0.65 4.44 4.18
N PRO A 68 -1.83 5.08 4.22
CA PRO A 68 -2.83 4.76 5.21
C PRO A 68 -3.05 3.25 5.22
N SER A 69 -3.05 2.62 6.40
CA SER A 69 -3.19 1.16 6.55
C SER A 69 -4.43 0.59 5.84
N LYS A 70 -5.42 1.44 5.58
CA LYS A 70 -6.64 1.14 4.80
C LYS A 70 -6.37 0.90 3.31
N LEU A 71 -5.34 1.52 2.73
CA LEU A 71 -4.92 1.27 1.34
C LEU A 71 -4.19 -0.07 1.19
N ILE A 72 -3.43 -0.46 2.22
CA ILE A 72 -2.71 -1.74 2.27
C ILE A 72 -3.70 -2.92 2.37
N TYR A 73 -4.88 -2.68 2.96
CA TYR A 73 -5.92 -3.68 3.17
C TYR A 73 -7.04 -3.61 2.13
N TYR A 74 -6.74 -3.25 0.87
CA TYR A 74 -7.69 -3.46 -0.22
C TYR A 74 -7.60 -4.92 -0.70
N PRO A 75 -8.61 -5.78 -0.42
CA PRO A 75 -8.56 -7.17 -0.85
C PRO A 75 -8.61 -7.26 -2.38
N GLY A 76 -7.86 -8.20 -2.95
CA GLY A 76 -7.88 -8.45 -4.40
C GLY A 76 -6.95 -7.60 -5.26
N LEU A 77 -6.02 -6.83 -4.67
CA LEU A 77 -4.99 -6.10 -5.44
C LEU A 77 -4.12 -7.05 -6.27
N THR A 78 -3.99 -6.76 -7.57
CA THR A 78 -3.05 -7.45 -8.45
C THR A 78 -1.60 -7.13 -8.05
N PRO A 79 -0.62 -7.99 -8.37
CA PRO A 79 0.79 -7.67 -8.16
C PRO A 79 1.25 -6.37 -8.85
N SER A 80 0.59 -5.99 -9.95
CA SER A 80 0.90 -4.75 -10.67
C SER A 80 0.35 -3.52 -9.95
N GLU A 81 -0.84 -3.60 -9.39
CA GLU A 81 -1.41 -2.53 -8.58
C GLU A 81 -0.59 -2.29 -7.31
N LYS A 82 -0.15 -3.36 -6.62
CA LYS A 82 0.71 -3.25 -5.43
C LYS A 82 1.99 -2.45 -5.72
N ARG A 83 2.66 -2.75 -6.84
CA ARG A 83 3.87 -2.01 -7.26
C ARG A 83 3.58 -0.54 -7.53
N LEU A 84 2.45 -0.21 -8.15
CA LEU A 84 2.09 1.19 -8.42
C LEU A 84 1.75 1.95 -7.14
N ILE A 85 1.13 1.27 -6.15
CA ILE A 85 0.86 1.85 -4.84
C ILE A 85 2.16 2.23 -4.12
N GLU A 86 3.17 1.36 -4.18
CA GLU A 86 4.50 1.63 -3.61
C GLU A 86 5.21 2.79 -4.32
N GLN A 87 5.10 2.87 -5.66
CA GLN A 87 5.74 3.91 -6.45
C GLN A 87 5.06 5.28 -6.34
N PHE A 88 3.72 5.30 -6.24
CA PHE A 88 2.91 6.52 -6.27
C PHE A 88 1.89 6.54 -5.12
N PRO A 89 2.34 6.62 -3.85
CA PRO A 89 1.44 6.47 -2.70
C PRO A 89 0.38 7.57 -2.60
N LYS A 90 0.69 8.80 -3.03
CA LYS A 90 -0.28 9.91 -3.06
C LYS A 90 -1.37 9.68 -4.11
N ASP A 91 -0.97 9.33 -5.34
CA ASP A 91 -1.93 9.01 -6.41
C ASP A 91 -2.79 7.82 -6.02
N ALA A 92 -2.20 6.81 -5.37
CA ALA A 92 -2.90 5.61 -4.95
C ALA A 92 -4.04 5.90 -3.96
N ILE A 93 -3.89 6.90 -3.08
CA ILE A 93 -4.98 7.39 -2.23
C ILE A 93 -6.11 7.97 -3.08
N THR A 94 -5.78 8.82 -4.05
CA THR A 94 -6.76 9.38 -4.99
C THR A 94 -7.47 8.27 -5.76
N VAL A 95 -6.72 7.27 -6.26
CA VAL A 95 -7.24 6.14 -7.02
C VAL A 95 -8.28 5.36 -6.20
N PHE A 96 -7.96 5.06 -4.94
CA PHE A 96 -8.86 4.39 -4.02
C PHE A 96 -10.12 5.21 -3.73
N VAL A 97 -9.98 6.51 -3.45
CA VAL A 97 -11.13 7.39 -3.20
C VAL A 97 -12.07 7.46 -4.42
N GLN A 98 -11.52 7.60 -5.63
CA GLN A 98 -12.34 7.63 -6.84
C GLN A 98 -13.00 6.28 -7.13
N LYS A 99 -12.35 5.17 -6.75
CA LYS A 99 -12.94 3.83 -6.88
C LYS A 99 -14.21 3.71 -6.05
N THR A 100 -14.16 4.06 -4.76
CA THR A 100 -15.33 4.02 -3.87
C THR A 100 -16.46 4.93 -4.35
N ARG A 101 -16.12 6.07 -4.98
CA ARG A 101 -17.13 6.94 -5.61
C ARG A 101 -17.80 6.28 -6.81
N ALA A 102 -17.04 5.59 -7.65
CA ALA A 102 -17.59 4.85 -8.78
C ALA A 102 -18.44 3.66 -8.33
N GLU A 103 -18.02 2.92 -7.30
CA GLU A 103 -18.81 1.86 -6.64
C GLU A 103 -20.14 2.43 -6.14
N SER A 104 -20.11 3.50 -5.34
CA SER A 104 -21.34 4.14 -4.84
C SER A 104 -22.24 4.69 -5.95
N ALA A 105 -21.67 5.13 -7.08
CA ALA A 105 -22.47 5.54 -8.24
C ALA A 105 -23.13 4.33 -8.92
N SER A 106 -22.40 3.21 -9.05
CA SER A 106 -22.94 1.97 -9.60
C SER A 106 -24.08 1.42 -8.76
N ASP A 107 -23.90 1.35 -7.43
CA ASP A 107 -24.89 0.84 -6.48
C ASP A 107 -26.24 1.59 -6.55
N ARG A 108 -26.23 2.85 -6.97
CA ARG A 108 -27.44 3.67 -7.11
C ARG A 108 -28.18 3.44 -8.43
N ASN A 109 -27.49 2.95 -9.45
CA ASN A 109 -28.03 2.81 -10.81
C ASN A 109 -28.29 1.36 -11.20
N PHE A 110 -27.56 0.41 -10.61
CA PHE A 110 -27.62 -1.01 -10.97
C PHE A 110 -27.92 -1.86 -9.72
N PRO A 111 -29.00 -2.66 -9.75
CA PRO A 111 -29.39 -3.50 -8.61
C PRO A 111 -28.48 -4.71 -8.41
N THR A 112 -27.76 -5.14 -9.46
CA THR A 112 -26.75 -6.21 -9.43
C THR A 112 -25.36 -5.60 -9.63
N GLN A 113 -24.34 -6.23 -9.02
CA GLN A 113 -22.94 -5.81 -9.11
C GLN A 113 -22.07 -7.04 -9.40
N GLU A 114 -22.44 -7.81 -10.41
CA GLU A 114 -21.73 -9.03 -10.81
C GLU A 114 -20.56 -8.70 -11.76
N LEU A 115 -19.55 -9.56 -11.79
CA LEU A 115 -18.43 -9.40 -12.73
C LEU A 115 -18.94 -9.52 -14.19
N ASN A 116 -18.52 -8.60 -15.06
CA ASN A 116 -18.93 -8.50 -16.47
C ASN A 116 -20.41 -8.14 -16.72
N ASP A 117 -21.14 -7.59 -15.74
CA ASP A 117 -22.47 -7.06 -15.97
C ASP A 117 -22.46 -5.57 -16.40
N GLU A 118 -23.65 -4.99 -16.60
CA GLU A 118 -23.78 -3.58 -16.98
C GLU A 118 -23.29 -2.62 -15.89
N GLY A 119 -23.43 -3.00 -14.62
CA GLY A 119 -22.94 -2.24 -13.47
C GLY A 119 -21.41 -2.25 -13.39
N ASP A 120 -20.78 -3.40 -13.69
CA ASP A 120 -19.33 -3.54 -13.83
C ASP A 120 -18.79 -2.61 -14.91
N ALA A 121 -19.37 -2.66 -16.12
CA ALA A 121 -18.99 -1.78 -17.22
C ALA A 121 -19.15 -0.29 -16.86
N PHE A 122 -20.28 0.07 -16.23
CA PHE A 122 -20.56 1.43 -15.79
C PHE A 122 -19.56 1.92 -14.75
N ARG A 123 -19.27 1.11 -13.73
CA ARG A 123 -18.32 1.45 -12.67
C ARG A 123 -16.92 1.66 -13.22
N HIS A 124 -16.45 0.81 -14.13
CA HIS A 124 -15.14 0.98 -14.78
C HIS A 124 -15.11 2.28 -15.58
N PHE A 125 -16.16 2.58 -16.35
CA PHE A 125 -16.28 3.83 -17.10
C PHE A 125 -16.23 5.07 -16.20
N VAL A 126 -17.04 5.11 -15.15
CA VAL A 126 -17.09 6.23 -14.20
C VAL A 126 -15.74 6.39 -13.50
N TRP A 127 -15.15 5.29 -13.03
CA TRP A 127 -13.85 5.33 -12.35
C TRP A 127 -12.75 5.86 -13.27
N ALA A 128 -12.70 5.39 -14.52
CA ALA A 128 -11.70 5.85 -15.49
C ALA A 128 -11.83 7.36 -15.78
N GLY A 129 -13.06 7.88 -15.92
CA GLY A 129 -13.31 9.31 -16.08
C GLY A 129 -12.86 10.13 -14.87
N LEU A 130 -13.16 9.65 -13.65
CA LEU A 130 -12.72 10.30 -12.41
C LEU A 130 -11.18 10.29 -12.28
N LEU A 131 -10.51 9.18 -12.60
CA LEU A 131 -9.05 9.12 -12.56
C LEU A 131 -8.41 10.05 -13.58
N ALA A 132 -8.93 10.09 -14.81
CA ALA A 132 -8.42 10.96 -15.85
C ALA A 132 -8.56 12.45 -15.49
N LYS A 133 -9.64 12.81 -14.79
CA LYS A 133 -9.84 14.17 -14.27
C LYS A 133 -8.83 14.53 -13.17
N GLU A 134 -8.59 13.65 -12.21
CA GLU A 134 -7.78 13.95 -11.02
C GLU A 134 -6.27 13.77 -11.25
N LEU A 135 -5.86 12.80 -12.06
CA LEU A 135 -4.45 12.42 -12.26
C LEU A 135 -3.92 12.75 -13.66
N GLY A 136 -4.82 13.11 -14.59
CA GLY A 136 -4.50 13.25 -16.00
C GLY A 136 -4.38 11.90 -16.72
N LYS A 137 -4.42 11.95 -18.06
CA LYS A 137 -4.48 10.78 -18.96
C LYS A 137 -3.40 9.74 -18.68
N THR A 138 -2.14 10.17 -18.65
CA THR A 138 -0.99 9.25 -18.59
C THR A 138 -0.95 8.48 -17.29
N GLN A 139 -1.20 9.14 -16.17
CA GLN A 139 -1.15 8.51 -14.86
C GLN A 139 -2.39 7.65 -14.62
N ALA A 140 -3.58 8.10 -15.03
CA ALA A 140 -4.81 7.30 -14.98
C ALA A 140 -4.66 5.98 -15.76
N LEU A 141 -4.11 6.04 -16.99
CA LEU A 141 -3.91 4.85 -17.81
C LEU A 141 -2.99 3.81 -17.15
N LYS A 142 -1.96 4.23 -16.39
CA LYS A 142 -1.10 3.27 -15.68
C LYS A 142 -1.87 2.46 -14.65
N PHE A 143 -2.67 3.12 -13.83
CA PHE A 143 -3.47 2.46 -12.80
C PHE A 143 -4.58 1.60 -13.40
N LEU A 144 -5.29 2.10 -14.41
CA LEU A 144 -6.33 1.33 -15.11
C LEU A 144 -5.74 0.08 -15.76
N ASN A 145 -4.62 0.20 -16.48
CA ASN A 145 -3.95 -0.96 -17.08
C ASN A 145 -3.47 -1.96 -16.03
N ALA A 146 -3.04 -1.50 -14.85
CA ALA A 146 -2.60 -2.39 -13.78
C ALA A 146 -3.76 -3.12 -13.10
N HIS A 147 -4.91 -2.45 -12.95
CA HIS A 147 -6.14 -3.03 -12.43
C HIS A 147 -6.59 -4.25 -13.23
N GLU A 148 -6.33 -4.20 -14.53
CA GLU A 148 -6.92 -5.13 -15.48
C GLU A 148 -5.95 -6.23 -15.88
N LYS A 149 -4.71 -6.20 -15.35
CA LYS A 149 -3.72 -7.28 -15.47
C LYS A 149 -4.08 -8.50 -14.61
N ILE A 150 -5.35 -8.89 -14.59
CA ILE A 150 -5.79 -10.18 -14.05
C ILE A 150 -5.61 -11.24 -15.15
N THR A 151 -5.01 -12.36 -14.78
CA THR A 151 -4.45 -13.39 -15.67
C THR A 151 -5.47 -14.29 -16.38
N ASP A 152 -6.73 -13.86 -16.55
CA ASP A 152 -7.70 -14.66 -17.30
C ASP A 152 -8.67 -13.77 -18.10
N PHE A 153 -8.15 -13.14 -19.15
CA PHE A 153 -8.97 -12.36 -20.08
C PHE A 153 -9.83 -13.30 -20.93
N SER A 154 -11.11 -13.44 -20.58
CA SER A 154 -12.10 -13.86 -21.57
C SER A 154 -12.12 -12.82 -22.73
N PRO A 155 -12.40 -13.22 -23.98
CA PRO A 155 -12.48 -12.30 -25.12
C PRO A 155 -13.44 -11.12 -24.92
N GLN A 156 -14.44 -11.28 -24.05
CA GLN A 156 -15.44 -10.27 -23.71
C GLN A 156 -14.84 -9.12 -22.88
N MET A 157 -13.94 -9.41 -21.94
CA MET A 157 -13.25 -8.38 -21.13
C MET A 157 -12.33 -7.47 -21.99
N ARG A 158 -11.75 -7.99 -23.07
CA ARG A 158 -10.96 -7.17 -24.02
C ARG A 158 -11.81 -6.16 -24.78
N SER A 159 -13.06 -6.49 -25.08
CA SER A 159 -13.99 -5.61 -25.80
C SER A 159 -14.39 -4.41 -24.93
N LEU A 160 -14.77 -4.65 -23.68
CA LEU A 160 -15.08 -3.62 -22.69
C LEU A 160 -13.92 -2.63 -22.49
N TRP A 161 -12.68 -3.13 -22.49
CA TRP A 161 -11.48 -2.30 -22.39
C TRP A 161 -11.19 -1.44 -23.62
N THR A 162 -11.44 -2.00 -24.80
CA THR A 162 -11.31 -1.26 -26.06
C THR A 162 -12.32 -0.11 -26.06
N PHE A 163 -13.56 -0.37 -25.63
CA PHE A 163 -14.58 0.66 -25.45
C PHE A 163 -14.17 1.71 -24.41
N LEU A 164 -13.64 1.31 -23.25
CA LEU A 164 -13.19 2.24 -22.21
C LEU A 164 -12.03 3.13 -22.67
N THR A 165 -11.07 2.56 -23.40
CA THR A 165 -9.93 3.31 -23.96
C THR A 165 -10.38 4.31 -25.03
N ILE A 166 -11.33 3.90 -25.88
CA ILE A 166 -11.96 4.77 -26.88
C ILE A 166 -12.75 5.89 -26.19
N CYS A 167 -13.56 5.57 -25.18
CA CYS A 167 -14.34 6.56 -24.42
C CYS A 167 -13.45 7.54 -23.65
N LEU A 168 -12.37 7.07 -23.04
CA LEU A 168 -11.39 7.94 -22.39
C LEU A 168 -10.72 8.86 -23.42
N GLY A 169 -10.41 8.34 -24.61
CA GLY A 169 -9.93 9.12 -25.75
C GLY A 169 -10.91 10.22 -26.16
N PHE A 170 -12.20 9.91 -26.26
CA PHE A 170 -13.25 10.88 -26.61
C PHE A 170 -13.50 11.94 -25.52
N MET A 171 -13.48 11.57 -24.24
CA MET A 171 -13.65 12.53 -23.15
C MET A 171 -12.46 13.49 -23.01
N LEU A 172 -11.24 13.02 -23.32
CA LEU A 172 -10.01 13.80 -23.18
C LEU A 172 -9.65 14.62 -24.43
N LEU A 173 -10.37 14.46 -25.54
CA LEU A 173 -10.24 15.29 -26.75
C LEU A 173 -10.98 16.64 -26.64
N LYS A 174 -11.69 16.89 -25.54
CA LYS A 174 -12.46 18.13 -25.31
C LYS A 174 -11.80 19.14 -24.35
N ASN A 175 -10.54 18.93 -23.95
CA ASN A 175 -9.76 19.90 -23.17
C ASN A 175 -8.47 20.28 -23.91
#